data_AF-A0A0F4G737-F1
#
_entry.id   AF-A0A0F4G737-F1
#
_cell.length_a   1.000
_cell.length_b   1.000
_cell.length_c   1.000
_cell.angle_alpha   90.00
_cell.angle_beta   90.00
_cell.angle_gamma   90.00
#
_symmetry.space_group_name_H-M   'P 1'
#
loop_
_entity.id
_entity.type
_entity.pdbx_description
1 polymer ?
#
loop_
_entity_poly.entity_id
_entity_poly.type
_entity_poly.pdbx_seq_one_letter_code
_entity_poly.pdbx_strand_id
1 'polypeptide(L)'
;MGEAYHILEDFANLRVAGSKVGRGALGLEACKAQLVQLAKETIQRAQQIQDPPRAGKHASQDIADIGALNAICHRLIQACRLWNEASIQSVCDLVLRQVGGDEKLQQYFRREIQSILESFQTHQPHDGMLRRALEECYNQASSSSGTLHIDNYFIDLEESYLESPYDSDFESDLYYEHEARLEIDENYAAAHRARQLRQGNSRREHKKVQQKSWALVWLRAMEECAEGPTLFRFLTDVDVSASPSRWAKVPRYLIRVSDPSSPGSSNAQVVASVAWKFGDTLADTKDICAMEPATAALRLRNHLAPKRSEPTSSVASADRADNLMSWTSSLLFAIQYAIYRHHQNRLSTEHIKICVVDTRKFPRRQFARDLCLLHLHNNPEEDPFSANLENIIHLRERLGYDNGEYLTQGIVHLEGRSCIFSLKDLVDAGL
;
A
#
# COMPACT_ATOMS: atom_id res chain seq x y z
N MET A 1 5.24 29.06 -22.70
CA MET A 1 3.79 29.38 -22.58
C MET A 1 2.91 28.22 -23.02
N GLY A 2 3.22 27.48 -24.09
CA GLY A 2 2.47 26.26 -24.47
C GLY A 2 2.46 25.14 -23.41
N GLU A 3 3.55 24.92 -22.67
CA GLU A 3 3.57 23.95 -21.56
C GLU A 3 2.70 24.38 -20.37
N ALA A 4 2.66 25.67 -20.04
CA ALA A 4 1.78 26.21 -19.00
C ALA A 4 0.30 26.09 -19.38
N TYR A 5 -0.01 26.15 -20.69
CA TYR A 5 -1.35 25.94 -21.22
C TYR A 5 -1.83 24.50 -21.01
N HIS A 6 -1.00 23.50 -21.33
CA HIS A 6 -1.33 22.08 -21.11
C HIS A 6 -1.45 21.72 -19.63
N ILE A 7 -0.57 22.25 -18.76
CA ILE A 7 -0.67 22.02 -17.31
C ILE A 7 -2.01 22.55 -16.77
N LEU A 8 -2.43 23.76 -17.16
CA LEU A 8 -3.70 24.34 -16.70
C LEU A 8 -4.93 23.64 -17.27
N GLU A 9 -4.86 23.12 -18.50
CA GLU A 9 -5.93 22.35 -19.14
C GLU A 9 -6.08 20.96 -18.51
N ASP A 10 -4.96 20.29 -18.19
CA ASP A 10 -4.94 19.04 -17.43
C ASP A 10 -5.48 19.23 -16.00
N PHE A 11 -5.15 20.37 -15.36
CA PHE A 11 -5.72 20.75 -14.06
C PHE A 11 -7.24 21.00 -14.12
N ALA A 12 -7.75 21.57 -15.21
CA ALA A 12 -9.18 21.78 -15.41
C ALA A 12 -9.94 20.46 -15.66
N ASN A 13 -9.26 19.48 -16.27
CA ASN A 13 -9.81 18.17 -16.65
C ASN A 13 -9.70 17.10 -15.55
N LEU A 14 -9.16 17.44 -14.37
CA LEU A 14 -9.16 16.56 -13.21
C LEU A 14 -10.58 16.17 -12.78
N ARG A 15 -11.01 14.99 -13.26
CA ARG A 15 -12.17 14.26 -12.76
C ARG A 15 -11.80 13.70 -11.40
N VAL A 16 -12.24 14.36 -10.34
CA VAL A 16 -12.38 13.70 -9.04
C VAL A 16 -13.41 12.59 -9.27
N ALA A 17 -13.02 11.34 -9.01
CA ALA A 17 -13.92 10.19 -9.07
C ALA A 17 -15.12 10.47 -8.14
N GLY A 18 -16.21 10.94 -8.74
CA GLY A 18 -17.45 11.21 -8.07
C GLY A 18 -18.12 9.90 -7.70
N SER A 19 -18.00 9.49 -6.45
CA SER A 19 -18.91 8.53 -5.85
C SER A 19 -19.10 8.87 -4.37
N LYS A 20 -20.21 9.54 -4.09
CA LYS A 20 -20.88 9.68 -2.79
C LYS A 20 -19.99 10.10 -1.61
N VAL A 21 -19.62 11.37 -1.52
CA VAL A 21 -19.09 11.95 -0.27
C VAL A 21 -19.82 13.24 0.09
N GLY A 22 -20.51 13.23 1.23
CA GLY A 22 -21.29 14.35 1.76
C GLY A 22 -20.43 15.53 2.28
N ARG A 23 -21.11 16.68 2.47
CA ARG A 23 -20.71 18.00 3.05
C ARG A 23 -19.31 18.58 2.78
N GLY A 24 -18.22 17.81 2.81
CA GLY A 24 -16.87 18.26 2.44
C GLY A 24 -16.67 18.50 0.94
N ALA A 25 -17.46 17.85 0.08
CA ALA A 25 -17.38 18.02 -1.38
C ALA A 25 -17.73 19.44 -1.86
N LEU A 26 -18.56 20.18 -1.11
CA LEU A 26 -18.98 21.54 -1.47
C LEU A 26 -17.82 22.56 -1.40
N GLY A 27 -16.88 22.38 -0.47
CA GLY A 27 -15.71 23.26 -0.33
C GLY A 27 -14.65 23.03 -1.41
N LEU A 28 -14.42 21.76 -1.79
CA LEU A 28 -13.45 21.40 -2.81
C LEU A 28 -13.89 21.85 -4.21
N GLU A 29 -15.17 21.68 -4.55
CA GLU A 29 -15.74 22.14 -5.82
C GLU A 29 -15.71 23.67 -5.94
N ALA A 30 -15.96 24.40 -4.85
CA ALA A 30 -15.84 25.85 -4.82
C ALA A 30 -14.39 26.32 -5.07
N CYS A 31 -13.40 25.67 -4.44
CA CYS A 31 -11.98 25.95 -4.66
C CYS A 31 -11.56 25.64 -6.11
N LYS A 32 -12.05 24.53 -6.68
CA LYS A 32 -11.82 24.16 -8.08
C LYS A 32 -12.38 25.21 -9.04
N ALA A 33 -13.62 25.64 -8.84
CA ALA A 33 -14.25 26.66 -9.67
C ALA A 33 -13.48 28.00 -9.63
N GLN A 34 -13.03 28.40 -8.44
CA GLN A 34 -12.21 29.60 -8.25
C GLN A 34 -10.86 29.51 -8.98
N LEU A 35 -10.18 28.35 -8.91
CA LEU A 35 -8.93 28.09 -9.60
C LEU A 35 -9.06 28.19 -11.12
N VAL A 36 -10.08 27.53 -11.68
CA VAL A 36 -10.36 27.56 -13.13
C VAL A 36 -10.62 29.00 -13.58
N GLN A 37 -11.37 29.77 -12.79
CA GLN A 37 -11.65 31.18 -13.11
C GLN A 37 -10.39 32.03 -13.10
N LEU A 38 -9.54 31.90 -12.07
CA LEU A 38 -8.27 32.65 -11.98
C LEU A 38 -7.30 32.27 -13.09
N ALA A 39 -7.22 30.99 -13.47
CA ALA A 39 -6.40 30.53 -14.57
C ALA A 39 -6.84 31.16 -15.90
N LYS A 40 -8.15 31.18 -16.18
CA LYS A 40 -8.72 31.84 -17.37
C LYS A 40 -8.40 33.33 -17.40
N GLU A 41 -8.57 34.03 -16.27
CA GLU A 41 -8.25 35.46 -16.13
C GLU A 41 -6.76 35.73 -16.40
N THR A 42 -5.88 34.87 -15.86
CA THR A 42 -4.42 34.94 -16.09
C THR A 42 -4.07 34.79 -17.56
N ILE A 43 -4.65 33.79 -18.24
CA ILE A 43 -4.40 33.53 -19.67
C ILE A 43 -4.87 34.71 -20.52
N GLN A 44 -6.09 35.19 -20.29
CA GLN A 44 -6.66 36.31 -21.04
C GLN A 44 -5.80 37.58 -20.89
N ARG A 45 -5.29 37.84 -19.68
CA ARG A 45 -4.46 39.01 -19.41
C ARG A 45 -3.06 38.89 -20.01
N ALA A 46 -2.46 37.70 -19.97
CA ALA A 46 -1.18 37.43 -20.61
C ALA A 46 -1.25 37.59 -22.15
N GLN A 47 -2.36 37.21 -22.78
CA GLN A 47 -2.60 37.41 -24.21
C GLN A 47 -2.67 38.90 -24.57
N GLN A 48 -3.37 39.71 -23.77
CA GLN A 48 -3.46 41.16 -23.98
C GLN A 48 -2.10 41.88 -23.90
N ILE A 49 -1.14 41.31 -23.16
CA ILE A 49 0.24 41.84 -23.06
C ILE A 49 1.12 41.39 -24.23
N GLN A 50 0.81 40.26 -24.87
CA GLN A 50 1.59 39.74 -26.02
C GLN A 50 1.24 40.41 -27.35
N ASP A 51 0.08 41.05 -27.46
CA ASP A 51 -0.28 41.82 -28.66
C ASP A 51 0.70 43.01 -28.84
N PRO A 52 1.26 43.24 -30.04
CA PRO A 52 2.36 44.18 -30.24
C PRO A 52 1.96 45.63 -29.86
N PRO A 53 2.88 46.42 -29.28
CA PRO A 53 2.56 47.74 -28.78
C PRO A 53 2.07 48.65 -29.91
N ARG A 54 0.88 49.23 -29.73
CA ARG A 54 0.43 50.34 -30.59
C ARG A 54 1.44 51.48 -30.44
N ALA A 55 2.02 51.91 -31.55
CA ALA A 55 3.11 52.87 -31.58
C ALA A 55 2.81 54.15 -30.77
N GLY A 56 3.59 54.37 -29.70
CA GLY A 56 3.72 55.65 -29.01
C GLY A 56 3.08 55.75 -27.61
N LYS A 57 3.93 56.01 -26.59
CA LYS A 57 3.58 56.50 -25.23
C LYS A 57 2.86 55.57 -24.23
N HIS A 58 3.16 54.27 -24.19
CA HIS A 58 2.46 53.33 -23.28
C HIS A 58 3.29 52.66 -22.18
N ALA A 59 4.53 53.06 -21.91
CA ALA A 59 5.37 52.43 -20.87
C ALA A 59 4.71 52.40 -19.46
N SER A 60 3.92 53.41 -19.11
CA SER A 60 3.17 53.42 -17.83
C SER A 60 2.00 52.44 -17.81
N GLN A 61 1.38 52.19 -18.97
CA GLN A 61 0.27 51.25 -19.13
C GLN A 61 0.81 49.81 -19.07
N ASP A 62 1.92 49.54 -19.74
CA ASP A 62 2.58 48.23 -19.72
C ASP A 62 3.01 47.84 -18.29
N ILE A 63 3.54 48.80 -17.50
CA ILE A 63 3.88 48.58 -16.09
C ILE A 63 2.64 48.28 -15.24
N ALA A 64 1.53 48.99 -15.47
CA ALA A 64 0.27 48.74 -14.76
C ALA A 64 -0.31 47.36 -15.11
N ASP A 65 -0.23 46.95 -16.37
CA ASP A 65 -0.72 45.66 -16.85
C ASP A 65 0.13 44.50 -16.31
N ILE A 66 1.46 44.66 -16.24
CA ILE A 66 2.37 43.70 -15.56
C ILE A 66 2.06 43.63 -14.06
N GLY A 67 1.81 44.77 -13.40
CA GLY A 67 1.42 44.81 -11.99
C GLY A 67 0.12 44.06 -11.72
N ALA A 68 -0.88 44.23 -12.57
CA ALA A 68 -2.15 43.51 -12.51
C ALA A 68 -1.97 42.01 -12.75
N LEU A 69 -1.15 41.62 -13.73
CA LEU A 69 -0.84 40.21 -14.00
C LEU A 69 -0.16 39.56 -12.78
N ASN A 70 0.83 40.22 -12.16
CA ASN A 70 1.47 39.73 -10.95
C ASN A 70 0.48 39.55 -9.79
N ALA A 71 -0.47 40.47 -9.61
CA ALA A 71 -1.50 40.34 -8.59
C ALA A 71 -2.42 39.11 -8.84
N ILE A 72 -2.79 38.85 -10.10
CA ILE A 72 -3.57 37.65 -10.47
C ILE A 72 -2.73 36.38 -10.24
N CYS A 73 -1.46 36.37 -10.63
CA CYS A 73 -0.55 35.25 -10.38
C CYS A 73 -0.43 34.94 -8.87
N HIS A 74 -0.30 35.95 -8.01
CA HIS A 74 -0.29 35.76 -6.55
C HIS A 74 -1.60 35.14 -6.04
N ARG A 75 -2.74 35.60 -6.53
CA ARG A 75 -4.06 35.01 -6.19
C ARG A 75 -4.18 33.57 -6.69
N LEU A 76 -3.67 33.26 -7.88
CA LEU A 76 -3.64 31.91 -8.42
C LEU A 76 -2.78 30.98 -7.54
N ILE A 77 -1.58 31.42 -7.14
CA ILE A 77 -0.71 30.67 -6.22
C ILE A 77 -1.42 30.41 -4.89
N GLN A 78 -2.08 31.42 -4.32
CA GLN A 78 -2.83 31.25 -3.07
C GLN A 78 -4.00 30.28 -3.22
N ALA A 79 -4.77 30.38 -4.30
CA ALA A 79 -5.86 29.46 -4.60
C ALA A 79 -5.36 28.02 -4.79
N CYS A 80 -4.19 27.83 -5.43
CA CYS A 80 -3.58 26.51 -5.58
C CYS A 80 -3.22 25.91 -4.22
N ARG A 81 -2.65 26.72 -3.31
CA ARG A 81 -2.32 26.27 -1.95
C ARG A 81 -3.57 25.86 -1.16
N LEU A 82 -4.62 26.68 -1.18
CA LEU A 82 -5.88 26.39 -0.48
C LEU A 82 -6.57 25.13 -1.03
N TRP A 83 -6.59 24.97 -2.35
CA TRP A 83 -7.14 23.76 -2.97
C TRP A 83 -6.34 22.51 -2.61
N ASN A 84 -5.01 22.65 -2.54
CA ASN A 84 -4.12 21.57 -2.15
C ASN A 84 -4.35 21.12 -0.70
N GLU A 85 -4.43 22.08 0.22
CA GLU A 85 -4.74 21.84 1.64
C GLU A 85 -6.13 21.20 1.80
N ALA A 86 -7.15 21.72 1.09
CA ALA A 86 -8.49 21.14 1.10
C ALA A 86 -8.53 19.72 0.53
N SER A 87 -7.73 19.44 -0.50
CA SER A 87 -7.59 18.09 -1.08
C SER A 87 -6.96 17.11 -0.09
N ILE A 88 -5.85 17.48 0.55
CA ILE A 88 -5.20 16.66 1.59
C ILE A 88 -6.19 16.37 2.72
N GLN A 89 -6.88 17.40 3.19
CA GLN A 89 -7.84 17.27 4.26
C GLN A 89 -8.98 16.31 3.88
N SER A 90 -9.49 16.43 2.65
CA SER A 90 -10.54 15.56 2.14
C SER A 90 -10.10 14.08 2.09
N VAL A 91 -8.88 13.82 1.61
CA VAL A 91 -8.31 12.48 1.54
C VAL A 91 -8.00 11.94 2.93
N CYS A 92 -7.46 12.77 3.82
CA CYS A 92 -7.23 12.41 5.23
C CYS A 92 -8.53 11.98 5.90
N ASP A 93 -9.61 12.74 5.71
CA ASP A 93 -10.91 12.40 6.28
C ASP A 93 -11.51 11.14 5.64
N LEU A 94 -11.19 10.84 4.38
CA LEU A 94 -11.58 9.59 3.73
C LEU A 94 -10.79 8.40 4.28
N VAL A 95 -9.47 8.54 4.45
CA VAL A 95 -8.61 7.54 5.09
C VAL A 95 -9.09 7.23 6.49
N LEU A 96 -9.30 8.24 7.34
CA LEU A 96 -9.77 8.05 8.71
C LEU A 96 -11.16 7.39 8.76
N ARG A 97 -12.06 7.74 7.83
CA ARG A 97 -13.36 7.08 7.67
C ARG A 97 -13.24 5.62 7.25
N GLN A 98 -12.33 5.31 6.32
CA GLN A 98 -12.09 3.95 5.84
C GLN A 98 -11.46 3.06 6.93
N VAL A 99 -10.54 3.63 7.71
CA VAL A 99 -9.83 2.94 8.78
C VAL A 99 -10.80 2.64 9.92
N GLY A 100 -11.57 3.62 10.39
CA GLY A 100 -12.45 3.42 11.54
C GLY A 100 -11.66 3.03 12.81
N GLY A 101 -12.34 2.49 13.83
CA GLY A 101 -11.70 2.08 15.08
C GLY A 101 -11.65 3.19 16.14
N ASP A 102 -10.58 3.19 16.94
CA ASP A 102 -10.45 4.04 18.13
C ASP A 102 -10.25 5.53 17.74
N GLU A 103 -11.25 6.36 18.04
CA GLU A 103 -11.25 7.80 17.75
C GLU A 103 -10.05 8.52 18.38
N LYS A 104 -9.55 8.06 19.54
CA LYS A 104 -8.39 8.68 20.20
C LYS A 104 -7.11 8.46 19.39
N LEU A 105 -6.90 7.24 18.91
CA LEU A 105 -5.74 6.92 18.06
C LEU A 105 -5.81 7.67 16.74
N GLN A 106 -6.99 7.73 16.13
CA GLN A 106 -7.19 8.50 14.91
C GLN A 106 -6.89 9.99 15.08
N GLN A 107 -7.35 10.58 16.19
CA GLN A 107 -7.13 12.00 16.47
C GLN A 107 -5.66 12.28 16.77
N TYR A 108 -5.00 11.41 17.53
CA TYR A 108 -3.58 11.52 17.84
C TYR A 108 -2.73 11.49 16.57
N PHE A 109 -2.94 10.49 15.70
CA PHE A 109 -2.14 10.31 14.47
C PHE A 109 -2.57 11.16 13.26
N ARG A 110 -3.57 12.04 13.42
CA ARG A 110 -4.13 12.80 12.29
C ARG A 110 -3.07 13.64 11.58
N ARG A 111 -2.15 14.27 12.32
CA ARG A 111 -1.11 15.14 11.75
C ARG A 111 -0.09 14.33 10.96
N GLU A 112 0.30 13.17 11.48
CA GLU A 112 1.24 12.26 10.83
C GLU A 112 0.64 11.71 9.53
N ILE A 113 -0.66 11.37 9.53
CA ILE A 113 -1.38 10.97 8.31
C ILE A 113 -1.41 12.11 7.29
N GLN A 114 -1.67 13.35 7.70
CA GLN A 114 -1.60 14.52 6.81
C GLN A 114 -0.20 14.70 6.22
N SER A 115 0.85 14.58 7.04
CA SER A 115 2.24 14.68 6.59
C SER A 115 2.61 13.59 5.57
N ILE A 116 2.10 12.37 5.74
CA ILE A 116 2.24 11.30 4.74
C ILE A 116 1.58 11.70 3.42
N LEU A 117 0.36 12.24 3.47
CA LEU A 117 -0.38 12.68 2.27
C LEU A 117 0.33 13.81 1.53
N GLU A 118 0.91 14.76 2.27
CA GLU A 118 1.71 15.86 1.71
C GLU A 118 2.93 15.33 0.95
N SER A 119 3.55 14.25 1.41
CA SER A 119 4.74 13.67 0.77
C SER A 119 4.49 13.17 -0.66
N PHE A 120 3.28 12.73 -0.98
CA PHE A 120 2.92 12.21 -2.30
C PHE A 120 2.83 13.28 -3.38
N GLN A 121 2.67 14.54 -3.00
CA GLN A 121 2.35 15.63 -3.91
C GLN A 121 3.53 16.10 -4.78
N THR A 122 4.72 15.55 -4.52
CA THR A 122 5.88 15.76 -5.40
C THR A 122 5.73 15.06 -6.76
N HIS A 123 4.75 14.14 -6.94
CA HIS A 123 4.62 13.32 -8.16
C HIS A 123 3.16 13.10 -8.59
N GLN A 124 2.68 13.94 -9.53
CA GLN A 124 1.49 13.84 -10.42
C GLN A 124 0.10 13.46 -9.83
N PRO A 125 -1.02 13.86 -10.47
CA PRO A 125 -2.33 13.77 -9.86
C PRO A 125 -3.10 12.46 -10.16
N HIS A 126 -3.59 11.87 -9.07
CA HIS A 126 -4.99 11.47 -8.80
C HIS A 126 -5.59 10.09 -9.10
N ASP A 127 -4.91 9.12 -9.72
CA ASP A 127 -5.41 7.73 -9.70
C ASP A 127 -4.81 6.92 -8.53
N GLY A 128 -5.64 6.18 -7.79
CA GLY A 128 -5.19 5.37 -6.64
C GLY A 128 -4.59 6.13 -5.45
N MET A 129 -4.89 7.43 -5.27
CA MET A 129 -4.36 8.21 -4.13
C MET A 129 -4.77 7.65 -2.77
N LEU A 130 -6.05 7.27 -2.62
CA LEU A 130 -6.54 6.63 -1.39
C LEU A 130 -5.77 5.34 -1.08
N ARG A 131 -5.62 4.49 -2.10
CA ARG A 131 -4.84 3.25 -1.99
C ARG A 131 -3.40 3.53 -1.57
N ARG A 132 -2.69 4.43 -2.25
CA ARG A 132 -1.30 4.79 -1.92
C ARG A 132 -1.18 5.31 -0.49
N ALA A 133 -2.14 6.12 -0.05
CA ALA A 133 -2.21 6.60 1.33
C ALA A 133 -2.40 5.47 2.34
N LEU A 134 -3.35 4.57 2.10
CA LEU A 134 -3.59 3.42 2.96
C LEU A 134 -2.38 2.47 2.99
N GLU A 135 -1.72 2.23 1.84
CA GLU A 135 -0.51 1.40 1.73
C GLU A 135 0.62 1.96 2.60
N GLU A 136 0.90 3.26 2.48
CA GLU A 136 1.95 3.91 3.25
C GLU A 136 1.60 4.00 4.73
N CYS A 137 0.36 4.34 5.07
CA CYS A 137 -0.07 4.36 6.47
C CYS A 137 0.03 2.97 7.11
N TYR A 138 -0.35 1.91 6.39
CA TYR A 138 -0.18 0.53 6.84
C TYR A 138 1.30 0.19 7.07
N ASN A 139 2.19 0.59 6.15
CA ASN A 139 3.62 0.37 6.29
C ASN A 139 4.20 1.09 7.52
N GLN A 140 3.81 2.34 7.74
CA GLN A 140 4.21 3.13 8.90
C GLN A 140 3.66 2.53 10.20
N ALA A 141 2.39 2.12 10.23
CA ALA A 141 1.76 1.52 11.41
C ALA A 141 2.35 0.15 11.75
N SER A 142 2.79 -0.60 10.74
CA SER A 142 3.35 -1.95 10.91
C SER A 142 4.86 -1.95 11.19
N SER A 143 5.57 -0.85 10.92
CA SER A 143 7.01 -0.74 11.12
C SER A 143 7.32 -0.25 12.53
N SER A 144 8.25 -0.90 13.23
CA SER A 144 8.70 -0.46 14.56
C SER A 144 9.34 0.93 14.56
N SER A 145 9.80 1.39 13.40
CA SER A 145 10.38 2.73 13.20
C SER A 145 9.43 3.69 12.48
N GLY A 146 8.16 3.32 12.29
CA GLY A 146 7.22 4.13 11.54
C GLY A 146 6.57 5.21 12.41
N THR A 147 6.19 6.32 11.80
CA THR A 147 5.58 7.46 12.51
C THR A 147 4.19 7.14 13.05
N LEU A 148 3.47 6.23 12.40
CA LEU A 148 2.15 5.74 12.83
C LEU A 148 2.23 4.51 13.75
N HIS A 149 3.43 4.14 14.22
CA HIS A 149 3.57 3.00 15.11
C HIS A 149 2.92 3.31 16.47
N ILE A 150 2.14 2.36 16.99
CA ILE A 150 1.35 2.59 18.21
C ILE A 150 2.20 2.92 19.43
N ASP A 151 3.47 2.52 19.44
CA ASP A 151 4.37 2.84 20.55
C ASP A 151 4.54 4.34 20.72
N ASN A 152 4.46 5.14 19.65
CA ASN A 152 4.56 6.59 19.74
C ASN A 152 3.41 7.14 20.60
N TYR A 153 2.19 6.64 20.40
CA TYR A 153 1.03 6.98 21.23
C TYR A 153 1.24 6.60 22.71
N PHE A 154 1.76 5.40 22.97
CA PHE A 154 1.99 4.94 24.34
C PHE A 154 3.17 5.62 25.03
N ILE A 155 4.22 5.98 24.30
CA ILE A 155 5.36 6.73 24.83
C ILE A 155 4.87 8.08 25.31
N ASP A 156 4.20 8.85 24.46
CA ASP A 156 3.66 10.16 24.84
C ASP A 156 2.65 10.05 25.98
N LEU A 157 1.79 9.01 25.95
CA LEU A 157 0.84 8.77 27.02
C LEU A 157 1.54 8.44 28.35
N GLU A 158 2.58 7.60 28.34
CA GLU A 158 3.38 7.27 29.52
C GLU A 158 4.19 8.48 30.02
N GLU A 159 4.77 9.28 29.13
CA GLU A 159 5.47 10.52 29.46
C GLU A 159 4.51 11.54 30.11
N SER A 160 3.29 11.70 29.59
CA SER A 160 2.29 12.57 30.22
C SER A 160 1.89 12.13 31.62
N TYR A 161 1.94 10.82 31.92
CA TYR A 161 1.72 10.31 33.29
C TYR A 161 2.92 10.54 34.22
N LEU A 162 4.12 10.76 33.68
CA LEU A 162 5.28 11.18 34.46
C LEU A 162 5.24 12.69 34.76
N GLU A 163 4.59 13.49 33.91
CA GLU A 163 4.42 14.93 34.11
C GLU A 163 3.31 15.31 35.10
N SER A 164 2.44 14.37 35.52
CA SER A 164 1.34 14.67 36.45
C SER A 164 0.98 13.51 37.39
N PRO A 165 1.10 13.65 38.73
CA PRO A 165 1.70 14.75 39.50
C PRO A 165 3.12 14.39 39.97
N TYR A 166 4.14 14.97 39.34
CA TYR A 166 5.22 15.57 40.14
C TYR A 166 4.66 16.91 40.63
N ASP A 167 3.86 16.83 41.67
CA ASP A 167 3.43 17.99 42.40
C ASP A 167 4.61 18.36 43.31
N SER A 168 5.28 19.48 42.99
CA SER A 168 6.39 20.02 43.80
C SER A 168 5.99 20.34 45.22
N ASP A 169 4.69 20.23 45.51
CA ASP A 169 4.03 20.57 46.75
C ASP A 169 3.38 19.30 47.38
N PHE A 170 3.48 18.13 46.75
CA PHE A 170 2.94 16.85 47.26
C PHE A 170 3.92 16.13 48.19
N GLU A 171 4.45 16.90 49.14
CA GLU A 171 4.93 16.39 50.41
C GLU A 171 3.74 16.06 51.33
N SER A 172 2.82 15.20 50.89
CA SER A 172 1.82 14.70 51.82
C SER A 172 2.48 13.70 52.76
N ASP A 173 2.15 13.74 54.05
CA ASP A 173 2.65 12.77 55.05
C ASP A 173 2.46 11.30 54.58
N LEU A 174 1.42 11.05 53.77
CA LEU A 174 1.14 9.75 53.15
C LEU A 174 2.24 9.26 52.19
N TYR A 175 2.96 10.16 51.52
CA TYR A 175 4.09 9.82 50.67
C TYR A 175 5.29 9.38 51.50
N TYR A 176 5.64 10.15 52.54
CA TYR A 176 6.73 9.80 53.44
C TYR A 176 6.43 8.55 54.28
N GLU A 177 5.17 8.35 54.68
CA GLU A 177 4.71 7.09 55.29
C GLU A 177 4.79 5.92 54.31
N HIS A 178 4.51 6.13 53.02
CA HIS A 178 4.65 5.09 52.00
C HIS A 178 6.12 4.69 51.82
N GLU A 179 7.02 5.64 51.62
CA GLU A 179 8.48 5.41 51.48
C GLU A 179 9.06 4.75 52.73
N ALA A 180 8.75 5.25 53.93
CA ALA A 180 9.18 4.63 55.18
C ALA A 180 8.67 3.19 55.35
N ARG A 181 7.43 2.90 54.92
CA ARG A 181 6.89 1.53 54.94
C ARG A 181 7.51 0.63 53.90
N LEU A 182 7.98 1.15 52.76
CA LEU A 182 8.73 0.35 51.79
C LEU A 182 10.09 -0.09 52.35
N GLU A 183 10.72 0.72 53.20
CA GLU A 183 12.01 0.40 53.84
C GLU A 183 11.88 -0.50 55.07
N ILE A 184 10.83 -0.29 55.88
CA ILE A 184 10.70 -0.93 57.19
C ILE A 184 9.85 -2.22 57.15
N ASP A 185 8.79 -2.27 56.32
CA ASP A 185 7.84 -3.38 56.28
C ASP A 185 8.05 -4.23 55.00
N GLU A 186 8.75 -5.35 55.16
CA GLU A 186 9.06 -6.27 54.05
C GLU A 186 7.79 -6.84 53.38
N ASN A 187 6.72 -7.08 54.14
CA ASN A 187 5.46 -7.59 53.61
C ASN A 187 4.75 -6.51 52.78
N TYR A 188 4.76 -5.26 53.24
CA TYR A 188 4.24 -4.12 52.49
C TYR A 188 5.04 -3.89 51.20
N ALA A 189 6.37 -3.91 51.29
CA ALA A 189 7.26 -3.77 50.13
C ALA A 189 7.05 -4.90 49.10
N ALA A 190 6.91 -6.14 49.55
CA ALA A 190 6.61 -7.28 48.68
C ALA A 190 5.23 -7.16 48.01
N ALA A 191 4.20 -6.74 48.75
CA ALA A 191 2.86 -6.52 48.21
C ALA A 191 2.84 -5.36 47.18
N HIS A 192 3.59 -4.29 47.45
CA HIS A 192 3.75 -3.16 46.54
C HIS A 192 4.46 -3.57 45.24
N ARG A 193 5.60 -4.27 45.33
CA ARG A 193 6.30 -4.85 44.16
C ARG A 193 5.40 -5.77 43.35
N ALA A 194 4.64 -6.66 44.01
CA ALA A 194 3.71 -7.56 43.35
C ALA A 194 2.54 -6.82 42.65
N ARG A 195 2.13 -5.66 43.17
CA ARG A 195 1.14 -4.79 42.52
C ARG A 195 1.73 -4.09 41.30
N GLN A 196 2.93 -3.51 41.42
CA GLN A 196 3.61 -2.88 40.29
C GLN A 196 3.89 -3.86 39.16
N LEU A 197 4.35 -5.07 39.47
CA LEU A 197 4.57 -6.12 38.47
C LEU A 197 3.27 -6.50 37.74
N ARG A 198 2.16 -6.64 38.49
CA ARG A 198 0.84 -6.93 37.90
C ARG A 198 0.37 -5.80 36.99
N GLN A 199 0.47 -4.55 37.44
CA GLN A 199 0.10 -3.38 36.64
C GLN A 199 0.98 -3.26 35.38
N GLY A 200 2.29 -3.46 35.51
CA GLY A 200 3.22 -3.46 34.38
C GLY A 200 2.91 -4.55 33.36
N ASN A 201 2.59 -5.78 33.82
CA ASN A 201 2.19 -6.87 32.95
C ASN A 201 0.85 -6.59 32.25
N SER A 202 -0.15 -6.08 32.97
CA SER A 202 -1.44 -5.70 32.38
C SER A 202 -1.28 -4.59 31.33
N ARG A 203 -0.43 -3.58 31.58
CA ARG A 203 -0.12 -2.52 30.60
C ARG A 203 0.57 -3.08 29.36
N ARG A 204 1.58 -3.94 29.53
CA ARG A 204 2.26 -4.60 28.40
C ARG A 204 1.30 -5.44 27.56
N GLU A 205 0.39 -6.18 28.20
CA GLU A 205 -0.59 -6.99 27.48
C GLU A 205 -1.61 -6.10 26.75
N HIS A 206 -2.11 -5.06 27.41
CA HIS A 206 -2.99 -4.07 26.79
C HIS A 206 -2.32 -3.42 25.55
N LYS A 207 -1.04 -3.03 25.68
CA LYS A 207 -0.24 -2.49 24.58
C LYS A 207 -0.12 -3.46 23.41
N LYS A 208 0.15 -4.75 23.66
CA LYS A 208 0.20 -5.79 22.62
C LYS A 208 -1.14 -5.97 21.91
N VAL A 209 -2.23 -6.02 22.68
CA VAL A 209 -3.60 -6.15 22.12
C VAL A 209 -3.92 -4.95 21.24
N GLN A 210 -3.63 -3.73 21.72
CA GLN A 210 -3.91 -2.52 20.97
C GLN A 210 -3.00 -2.41 19.73
N GLN A 211 -1.73 -2.85 19.80
CA GLN A 211 -0.82 -2.91 18.65
C GLN A 211 -1.35 -3.83 17.55
N LYS A 212 -1.78 -5.04 17.92
CA LYS A 212 -2.39 -5.98 16.96
C LYS A 212 -3.67 -5.39 16.37
N SER A 213 -4.52 -4.80 17.21
CA SER A 213 -5.76 -4.16 16.77
C SER A 213 -5.47 -3.04 15.76
N TRP A 214 -4.51 -2.16 16.05
CA TRP A 214 -4.17 -1.02 15.20
C TRP A 214 -3.71 -1.46 13.80
N ALA A 215 -2.79 -2.42 13.71
CA ALA A 215 -2.35 -2.95 12.43
C ALA A 215 -3.48 -3.65 11.64
N LEU A 216 -4.39 -4.36 12.35
CA LEU A 216 -5.55 -5.02 11.75
C LEU A 216 -6.61 -4.03 11.23
N VAL A 217 -6.72 -2.86 11.82
CA VAL A 217 -7.63 -1.81 11.33
C VAL A 217 -7.14 -1.29 9.97
N TRP A 218 -5.84 -1.00 9.83
CA TRP A 218 -5.26 -0.62 8.54
C TRP A 218 -5.36 -1.72 7.49
N LEU A 219 -5.16 -2.98 7.88
CA LEU A 219 -5.32 -4.12 6.99
C LEU A 219 -6.75 -4.22 6.42
N ARG A 220 -7.77 -4.06 7.27
CA ARG A 220 -9.18 -4.04 6.84
C ARG A 220 -9.49 -2.88 5.91
N ALA A 221 -8.97 -1.69 6.21
CA ALA A 221 -9.13 -0.52 5.35
C ALA A 221 -8.56 -0.75 3.94
N MET A 222 -7.44 -1.47 3.86
CA MET A 222 -6.82 -1.88 2.59
C MET A 222 -7.67 -2.91 1.83
N GLU A 223 -8.24 -3.91 2.51
CA GLU A 223 -9.13 -4.93 1.91
C GLU A 223 -10.41 -4.30 1.33
N GLU A 224 -10.96 -3.29 1.99
CA GLU A 224 -12.17 -2.58 1.54
C GLU A 224 -11.88 -1.55 0.43
N CYS A 225 -10.60 -1.26 0.17
CA CYS A 225 -10.22 -0.39 -0.93
C CYS A 225 -10.35 -1.14 -2.26
N ALA A 226 -11.30 -0.73 -3.11
CA ALA A 226 -11.60 -1.41 -4.37
C ALA A 226 -10.40 -1.52 -5.34
N GLU A 227 -9.45 -0.60 -5.25
CA GLU A 227 -8.20 -0.62 -6.04
C GLU A 227 -7.02 -1.21 -5.27
N GLY A 228 -7.23 -1.49 -3.98
CA GLY A 228 -6.23 -1.97 -3.05
C GLY A 228 -5.70 -3.34 -3.43
N PRO A 229 -4.43 -3.63 -3.13
CA PRO A 229 -3.93 -4.98 -3.22
C PRO A 229 -4.64 -5.93 -2.25
N THR A 230 -4.86 -7.16 -2.70
CA THR A 230 -5.24 -8.26 -1.81
C THR A 230 -3.99 -8.75 -1.07
N LEU A 231 -3.93 -8.52 0.24
CA LEU A 231 -2.79 -8.90 1.09
C LEU A 231 -3.02 -10.27 1.75
N PHE A 232 -1.93 -11.00 2.03
CA PHE A 232 -2.00 -12.26 2.75
C PHE A 232 -2.15 -12.04 4.28
N ARG A 233 -3.26 -12.47 4.89
CA ARG A 233 -3.64 -12.13 6.28
C ARG A 233 -2.97 -12.95 7.36
N PHE A 234 -2.70 -14.24 7.12
CA PHE A 234 -2.27 -15.23 8.12
C PHE A 234 -1.02 -14.90 8.94
N LEU A 235 -0.27 -13.85 8.56
CA LEU A 235 0.88 -13.34 9.31
C LEU A 235 0.49 -12.51 10.56
N THR A 236 -0.80 -12.37 10.92
CA THR A 236 -1.21 -11.74 12.20
C THR A 236 -1.34 -12.71 13.38
N ASP A 237 -1.67 -13.98 13.13
CA ASP A 237 -2.10 -14.91 14.19
C ASP A 237 -1.10 -16.03 14.48
N VAL A 238 -0.18 -16.33 13.57
CA VAL A 238 0.88 -17.31 13.85
C VAL A 238 2.02 -16.60 14.57
N ASP A 239 2.19 -17.00 15.82
CA ASP A 239 3.33 -16.73 16.67
C ASP A 239 4.62 -16.70 15.84
N VAL A 240 5.24 -15.53 15.70
CA VAL A 240 6.54 -15.32 15.03
C VAL A 240 7.64 -16.19 15.67
N SER A 241 7.34 -16.84 16.80
CA SER A 241 8.15 -17.86 17.46
C SER A 241 8.09 -19.25 16.80
N ALA A 242 7.08 -19.57 15.99
CA ALA A 242 6.96 -20.85 15.28
C ALA A 242 7.77 -20.84 13.97
N SER A 243 9.09 -20.93 14.14
CA SER A 243 10.11 -21.18 13.11
C SER A 243 10.33 -20.07 12.06
N PRO A 244 11.27 -19.14 12.31
CA PRO A 244 11.75 -18.16 11.34
C PRO A 244 12.27 -18.76 10.02
N SER A 245 12.59 -20.05 9.97
CA SER A 245 13.16 -20.72 8.79
C SER A 245 12.12 -21.15 7.77
N ARG A 246 10.85 -21.35 8.14
CA ARG A 246 9.79 -21.69 7.18
C ARG A 246 9.35 -20.49 6.34
N TRP A 247 9.41 -19.29 6.92
CA TRP A 247 8.91 -18.06 6.30
C TRP A 247 10.08 -17.23 5.78
N ALA A 248 10.66 -17.69 4.66
CA ALA A 248 11.80 -17.01 4.05
C ALA A 248 11.49 -15.54 3.80
N LYS A 249 12.39 -14.66 4.24
CA LYS A 249 12.34 -13.22 3.96
C LYS A 249 12.11 -13.01 2.47
N VAL A 250 11.08 -12.23 2.13
CA VAL A 250 10.80 -11.90 0.73
C VAL A 250 12.05 -11.24 0.13
N PRO A 251 12.60 -11.78 -0.97
CA PRO A 251 13.76 -11.21 -1.65
C PRO A 251 13.45 -9.80 -2.11
N ARG A 252 14.50 -8.96 -2.17
CA ARG A 252 14.35 -7.57 -2.60
C ARG A 252 13.77 -7.46 -4.01
N TYR A 253 14.14 -8.38 -4.90
CA TYR A 253 13.68 -8.40 -6.27
C TYR A 253 12.91 -9.67 -6.55
N LEU A 254 11.73 -9.50 -7.15
CA LEU A 254 10.94 -10.58 -7.72
C LEU A 254 10.68 -10.29 -9.19
N ILE A 255 10.58 -11.36 -9.98
CA ILE A 255 10.62 -11.31 -11.42
C ILE A 255 9.44 -12.09 -11.97
N ARG A 256 8.75 -11.54 -12.96
CA ARG A 256 7.68 -12.22 -13.69
C ARG A 256 7.94 -12.14 -15.18
N VAL A 257 7.82 -13.27 -15.84
CA VAL A 257 7.81 -13.36 -17.31
C VAL A 257 6.36 -13.40 -17.76
N SER A 258 6.04 -12.59 -18.76
CA SER A 258 4.70 -12.54 -19.35
C SER A 258 4.79 -12.36 -20.87
N ASP A 259 3.79 -12.88 -21.56
CA ASP A 259 3.57 -12.72 -22.99
C ASP A 259 2.04 -12.64 -23.24
N PRO A 260 1.57 -12.38 -24.48
CA PRO A 260 0.14 -12.24 -24.75
C PRO A 260 -0.72 -13.47 -24.40
N SER A 261 -0.12 -14.65 -24.27
CA SER A 261 -0.80 -15.90 -23.89
C SER A 261 -0.77 -16.17 -22.38
N SER A 262 -0.09 -15.33 -21.60
CA SER A 262 0.04 -15.52 -20.16
C SER A 262 -1.30 -15.30 -19.45
N PRO A 263 -1.61 -16.11 -18.41
CA PRO A 263 -2.81 -15.91 -17.61
C PRO A 263 -2.76 -14.57 -16.87
N GLY A 264 -3.94 -13.97 -16.67
CA GLY A 264 -4.11 -12.66 -16.06
C GLY A 264 -3.83 -11.50 -17.04
N SER A 265 -3.50 -10.35 -16.45
CA SER A 265 -3.04 -9.14 -17.14
C SER A 265 -1.66 -8.77 -16.63
N SER A 266 -0.77 -8.33 -17.51
CA SER A 266 0.55 -7.83 -17.14
C SER A 266 0.93 -6.73 -18.14
N ASN A 267 1.04 -5.50 -17.66
CA ASN A 267 1.42 -4.34 -18.46
C ASN A 267 2.33 -3.39 -17.64
N ALA A 268 2.65 -2.20 -18.18
CA ALA A 268 3.53 -1.23 -17.52
C ALA A 268 3.00 -0.70 -16.18
N GLN A 269 1.69 -0.75 -15.95
CA GLN A 269 1.04 -0.17 -14.78
C GLN A 269 0.64 -1.23 -13.76
N VAL A 270 0.22 -2.42 -14.19
CA VAL A 270 -0.36 -3.43 -13.30
C VAL A 270 0.00 -4.86 -13.70
N VAL A 271 0.09 -5.73 -12.69
CA VAL A 271 -0.02 -7.19 -12.82
C VAL A 271 -1.30 -7.60 -12.12
N ALA A 272 -2.21 -8.26 -12.82
CA ALA A 272 -3.51 -8.64 -12.28
C ALA A 272 -3.83 -10.10 -12.57
N SER A 273 -4.48 -10.76 -11.61
CA SER A 273 -4.91 -12.15 -11.68
C SER A 273 -5.94 -12.41 -12.79
N VAL A 274 -6.27 -13.69 -13.01
CA VAL A 274 -7.34 -14.09 -13.94
C VAL A 274 -8.70 -13.62 -13.39
N ALA A 275 -8.93 -13.80 -12.09
CA ALA A 275 -10.14 -13.33 -11.41
C ALA A 275 -10.37 -11.82 -11.62
N TRP A 276 -9.32 -11.01 -11.47
CA TRP A 276 -9.39 -9.58 -11.74
C TRP A 276 -9.78 -9.29 -13.19
N LYS A 277 -9.07 -9.92 -14.15
CA LYS A 277 -9.27 -9.68 -15.59
C LYS A 277 -10.69 -9.97 -16.06
N PHE A 278 -11.35 -10.97 -15.48
CA PHE A 278 -12.70 -11.35 -15.84
C PHE A 278 -13.78 -10.71 -14.96
N GLY A 279 -13.40 -9.85 -14.01
CA GLY A 279 -14.33 -9.12 -13.16
C GLY A 279 -15.06 -9.99 -12.14
N ASP A 280 -14.49 -11.12 -11.72
CA ASP A 280 -15.01 -11.91 -10.60
C ASP A 280 -14.59 -11.23 -9.28
N THR A 281 -15.32 -10.17 -8.93
CA THR A 281 -15.02 -9.28 -7.79
C THR A 281 -14.97 -10.03 -6.45
N LEU A 282 -15.74 -11.12 -6.31
CA LEU A 282 -15.75 -11.95 -5.11
C LEU A 282 -14.49 -12.82 -5.02
N ALA A 283 -14.03 -13.39 -6.13
CA ALA A 283 -12.83 -14.21 -6.14
C ALA A 283 -11.54 -13.37 -6.05
N ASP A 284 -11.53 -12.20 -6.71
CA ASP A 284 -10.39 -11.29 -6.84
C ASP A 284 -9.96 -10.63 -5.52
N THR A 285 -10.94 -10.22 -4.70
CA THR A 285 -10.71 -9.51 -3.44
C THR A 285 -10.49 -10.44 -2.24
N LYS A 286 -10.71 -11.74 -2.40
CA LYS A 286 -10.66 -12.70 -1.29
C LYS A 286 -9.23 -13.19 -1.06
N ASP A 287 -8.68 -12.90 0.11
CA ASP A 287 -7.42 -13.50 0.58
C ASP A 287 -7.57 -15.02 0.69
N ILE A 288 -6.68 -15.75 0.04
CA ILE A 288 -6.60 -17.22 0.05
C ILE A 288 -6.49 -17.78 1.46
N CYS A 289 -5.84 -17.04 2.36
CA CYS A 289 -5.67 -17.47 3.74
C CYS A 289 -6.88 -17.18 4.63
N ALA A 290 -7.85 -16.41 4.14
CA ALA A 290 -9.15 -16.23 4.76
C ALA A 290 -10.23 -17.16 4.15
N MET A 291 -9.84 -18.05 3.21
CA MET A 291 -10.75 -19.04 2.64
C MET A 291 -10.87 -20.27 3.53
N GLU A 292 -11.91 -21.07 3.27
CA GLU A 292 -12.01 -22.41 3.83
C GLU A 292 -10.79 -23.25 3.34
N PRO A 293 -10.17 -24.06 4.22
CA PRO A 293 -8.91 -24.75 3.92
C PRO A 293 -8.91 -25.58 2.63
N ALA A 294 -9.94 -26.39 2.36
CA ALA A 294 -10.02 -27.20 1.16
C ALA A 294 -10.15 -26.33 -0.11
N THR A 295 -10.87 -25.21 -0.03
CA THR A 295 -10.99 -24.23 -1.11
C THR A 295 -9.64 -23.56 -1.42
N ALA A 296 -8.88 -23.18 -0.38
CA ALA A 296 -7.55 -22.61 -0.53
C ALA A 296 -6.55 -23.62 -1.14
N ALA A 297 -6.58 -24.86 -0.66
CA ALA A 297 -5.76 -25.97 -1.16
C ALA A 297 -6.04 -26.25 -2.64
N LEU A 298 -7.33 -26.35 -3.02
CA LEU A 298 -7.76 -26.54 -4.40
C LEU A 298 -7.28 -25.41 -5.31
N ARG A 299 -7.39 -24.16 -4.84
CA ARG A 299 -6.95 -22.98 -5.60
C ARG A 299 -5.43 -22.96 -5.81
N LEU A 300 -4.65 -23.20 -4.75
CA LEU A 300 -3.18 -23.32 -4.85
C LEU A 300 -2.78 -24.43 -5.81
N ARG A 301 -3.43 -25.58 -5.72
CA ARG A 301 -3.17 -26.72 -6.60
C ARG A 301 -3.43 -26.34 -8.06
N ASN A 302 -4.59 -25.78 -8.37
CA ASN A 302 -4.95 -25.43 -9.74
C ASN A 302 -4.01 -24.35 -10.33
N HIS A 303 -3.52 -23.44 -9.49
CA HIS A 303 -2.57 -22.41 -9.89
C HIS A 303 -1.17 -22.98 -10.18
N LEU A 304 -0.66 -23.83 -9.29
CA LEU A 304 0.71 -24.35 -9.33
C LEU A 304 0.88 -25.63 -10.16
N ALA A 305 -0.21 -26.35 -10.44
CA ALA A 305 -0.13 -27.59 -11.21
C ALA A 305 0.37 -27.32 -12.64
N PRO A 306 1.27 -28.18 -13.16
CA PRO A 306 1.69 -28.10 -14.55
C PRO A 306 0.47 -28.17 -15.48
N LYS A 307 0.23 -27.11 -16.25
CA LYS A 307 -0.82 -27.08 -17.28
C LYS A 307 -0.36 -27.96 -18.44
N ARG A 308 -0.49 -29.29 -18.29
CA ARG A 308 -0.19 -30.23 -19.36
C ARG A 308 -1.21 -30.04 -20.47
N SER A 309 -0.69 -29.75 -21.66
CA SER A 309 -1.31 -29.76 -22.97
C SER A 309 -2.65 -30.50 -23.08
N GLU A 310 -3.75 -29.80 -22.80
CA GLU A 310 -4.95 -29.94 -23.61
C GLU A 310 -4.89 -28.91 -24.74
N PRO A 311 -5.25 -29.27 -25.99
CA PRO A 311 -5.17 -28.38 -27.16
C PRO A 311 -6.09 -27.15 -27.09
N THR A 312 -6.82 -26.97 -26.00
CA THR A 312 -7.87 -25.98 -25.78
C THR A 312 -7.56 -25.02 -24.63
N SER A 313 -6.33 -25.01 -24.10
CA SER A 313 -5.88 -24.03 -23.09
C SER A 313 -5.67 -22.62 -23.67
N SER A 314 -6.67 -22.16 -24.41
CA SER A 314 -6.98 -20.75 -24.54
C SER A 314 -7.17 -20.13 -23.16
N VAL A 315 -7.11 -18.80 -23.09
CA VAL A 315 -7.53 -18.02 -21.91
C VAL A 315 -8.92 -18.45 -21.36
N ALA A 316 -9.74 -19.17 -22.15
CA ALA A 316 -11.03 -19.71 -21.73
C ALA A 316 -10.95 -20.92 -20.78
N SER A 317 -9.80 -21.60 -20.63
CA SER A 317 -9.62 -22.72 -19.68
C SER A 317 -8.95 -22.32 -18.36
N ALA A 318 -8.56 -21.05 -18.20
CA ALA A 318 -8.04 -20.58 -16.93
C ALA A 318 -9.19 -20.57 -15.91
N ASP A 319 -8.94 -21.11 -14.72
CA ASP A 319 -9.86 -21.01 -13.60
C ASP A 319 -10.17 -19.52 -13.38
N ARG A 320 -11.40 -19.11 -13.68
CA ARG A 320 -11.81 -17.70 -13.60
C ARG A 320 -11.79 -17.19 -12.17
N ALA A 321 -11.75 -18.09 -11.17
CA ALA A 321 -11.61 -17.74 -9.77
C ALA A 321 -10.14 -17.69 -9.31
N ASP A 322 -9.16 -17.94 -10.19
CA ASP A 322 -7.74 -17.86 -9.85
C ASP A 322 -7.33 -16.39 -9.64
N ASN A 323 -7.23 -16.03 -8.36
CA ASN A 323 -6.81 -14.72 -7.92
C ASN A 323 -5.31 -14.63 -7.68
N LEU A 324 -4.51 -15.65 -8.01
CA LEU A 324 -3.07 -15.67 -7.74
C LEU A 324 -2.25 -15.27 -8.97
N MET A 325 -1.03 -14.77 -8.73
CA MET A 325 -0.04 -14.49 -9.77
C MET A 325 1.36 -14.90 -9.32
N SER A 326 2.02 -15.72 -10.13
CA SER A 326 3.40 -16.17 -9.90
C SER A 326 4.47 -15.13 -10.19
N TRP A 327 5.49 -15.16 -9.35
CA TRP A 327 6.76 -14.45 -9.42
C TRP A 327 7.89 -15.42 -9.09
N THR A 328 9.10 -15.17 -9.58
CA THR A 328 10.31 -15.92 -9.20
C THR A 328 11.35 -14.98 -8.62
N SER A 329 12.13 -15.47 -7.66
CA SER A 329 13.31 -14.80 -7.13
C SER A 329 14.59 -15.07 -7.94
N SER A 330 14.53 -15.94 -8.96
CA SER A 330 15.67 -16.33 -9.78
C SER A 330 15.60 -15.69 -11.17
N LEU A 331 16.51 -14.73 -11.43
CA LEU A 331 16.65 -14.13 -12.75
C LEU A 331 17.02 -15.17 -13.81
N LEU A 332 17.89 -16.12 -13.47
CA LEU A 332 18.27 -17.20 -14.37
C LEU A 332 17.07 -18.05 -14.78
N PHE A 333 16.21 -18.42 -13.81
CA PHE A 333 14.98 -19.15 -14.10
C PHE A 333 14.03 -18.34 -14.97
N ALA A 334 13.86 -17.04 -14.69
CA ALA A 334 13.03 -16.16 -15.51
C ALA A 334 13.54 -16.09 -16.97
N ILE A 335 14.84 -15.95 -17.17
CA ILE A 335 15.45 -15.92 -18.51
C ILE A 335 15.26 -17.26 -19.24
N GLN A 336 15.56 -18.37 -18.57
CA GLN A 336 15.35 -19.72 -19.13
C GLN A 336 13.87 -19.93 -19.50
N TYR A 337 12.95 -19.48 -18.66
CA TYR A 337 11.53 -19.56 -18.93
C TYR A 337 11.11 -18.66 -20.10
N ALA A 338 11.65 -17.45 -20.22
CA ALA A 338 11.43 -16.56 -21.36
C ALA A 338 11.90 -17.20 -22.68
N ILE A 339 13.09 -17.81 -22.70
CA ILE A 339 13.62 -18.55 -23.85
C ILE A 339 12.74 -19.76 -24.17
N TYR A 340 12.33 -20.53 -23.17
CA TYR A 340 11.39 -21.65 -23.34
C TYR A 340 10.08 -21.19 -23.99
N ARG A 341 9.50 -20.08 -23.54
CA ARG A 341 8.26 -19.49 -24.09
C ARG A 341 8.44 -19.02 -25.53
N HIS A 342 9.58 -18.42 -25.85
CA HIS A 342 9.94 -18.06 -27.23
C HIS A 342 9.89 -19.27 -28.16
N HIS A 343 10.53 -20.38 -27.77
CA HIS A 343 10.59 -21.58 -28.61
C HIS A 343 9.26 -22.35 -28.67
N GLN A 344 8.58 -22.54 -27.53
CA GLN A 344 7.34 -23.32 -27.47
C GLN A 344 6.18 -22.62 -28.15
N ASN A 345 6.01 -21.32 -27.91
CA ASN A 345 4.87 -20.57 -28.43
C ASN A 345 5.18 -19.87 -29.76
N ARG A 346 6.40 -19.99 -30.28
CA ARG A 346 6.89 -19.31 -31.50
C ARG A 346 6.64 -17.80 -31.48
N LEU A 347 6.75 -17.19 -30.31
CA LEU A 347 6.51 -15.77 -30.10
C LEU A 347 7.77 -14.96 -30.40
N SER A 348 7.64 -13.77 -31.00
CA SER A 348 8.76 -12.82 -31.09
C SER A 348 9.31 -12.48 -29.70
N THR A 349 10.63 -12.33 -29.58
CA THR A 349 11.32 -11.93 -28.35
C THR A 349 10.88 -10.56 -27.85
N GLU A 350 10.32 -9.72 -28.71
CA GLU A 350 9.72 -8.42 -28.37
C GLU A 350 8.43 -8.54 -27.54
N HIS A 351 7.67 -9.62 -27.75
CA HIS A 351 6.39 -9.86 -27.08
C HIS A 351 6.53 -10.52 -25.71
N ILE A 352 7.72 -11.05 -25.39
CA ILE A 352 8.01 -11.65 -24.09
C ILE A 352 8.58 -10.57 -23.19
N LYS A 353 7.80 -10.16 -22.21
CA LYS A 353 8.15 -9.14 -21.23
C LYS A 353 8.63 -9.77 -19.93
N ILE A 354 9.67 -9.19 -19.35
CA ILE A 354 10.23 -9.52 -18.06
C ILE A 354 10.02 -8.30 -17.17
N CYS A 355 9.20 -8.47 -16.15
CA CYS A 355 8.90 -7.46 -15.14
C CYS A 355 9.71 -7.78 -13.87
N VAL A 356 10.42 -6.80 -13.33
CA VAL A 356 11.16 -6.91 -12.07
C VAL A 356 10.60 -5.87 -11.10
N VAL A 357 10.25 -6.29 -9.89
CA VAL A 357 9.71 -5.42 -8.84
C VAL A 357 10.69 -5.30 -7.67
N ASP A 358 10.77 -4.12 -7.04
CA ASP A 358 11.46 -3.93 -5.75
C ASP A 358 10.43 -4.11 -4.62
N THR A 359 10.46 -5.27 -3.97
CA THR A 359 9.45 -5.68 -2.98
C THR A 359 9.37 -4.77 -1.76
N ARG A 360 10.41 -3.96 -1.49
CA ARG A 360 10.43 -2.99 -0.39
C ARG A 360 9.51 -1.80 -0.63
N LYS A 361 9.07 -1.59 -1.88
CA LYS A 361 8.15 -0.51 -2.27
C LYS A 361 6.69 -0.94 -2.24
N PHE A 362 6.41 -2.18 -1.84
CA PHE A 362 5.06 -2.73 -1.73
C PHE A 362 4.70 -2.91 -0.26
N PRO A 363 3.40 -2.91 0.08
CA PRO A 363 2.95 -3.27 1.41
C PRO A 363 3.54 -4.60 1.87
N ARG A 364 3.85 -4.69 3.15
CA ARG A 364 4.16 -6.00 3.75
C ARG A 364 3.01 -6.95 3.44
N ARG A 365 3.35 -8.23 3.22
CA ARG A 365 2.38 -9.30 2.91
C ARG A 365 1.70 -9.18 1.54
N GLN A 366 2.22 -8.36 0.64
CA GLN A 366 1.83 -8.38 -0.78
C GLN A 366 2.27 -9.68 -1.46
N PHE A 367 3.45 -10.17 -1.08
CA PHE A 367 4.10 -11.36 -1.64
C PHE A 367 4.20 -12.42 -0.56
N ALA A 368 3.84 -13.66 -0.90
CA ALA A 368 4.04 -14.83 -0.06
C ALA A 368 4.80 -15.90 -0.83
N ARG A 369 5.74 -16.59 -0.17
CA ARG A 369 6.41 -17.74 -0.80
C ARG A 369 5.39 -18.85 -1.01
N ASP A 370 5.46 -19.50 -2.15
CA ASP A 370 4.60 -20.62 -2.50
C ASP A 370 4.64 -21.79 -1.49
N LEU A 371 5.82 -22.19 -1.01
CA LEU A 371 6.05 -23.25 -0.03
C LEU A 371 5.40 -22.91 1.31
N CYS A 372 5.40 -21.64 1.70
CA CYS A 372 4.73 -21.17 2.90
C CYS A 372 3.23 -21.44 2.82
N LEU A 373 2.62 -21.12 1.69
CA LEU A 373 1.18 -21.34 1.44
C LEU A 373 0.85 -22.83 1.30
N LEU A 374 1.72 -23.60 0.62
CA LEU A 374 1.57 -25.04 0.51
C LEU A 374 1.57 -25.71 1.88
N HIS A 375 2.54 -25.39 2.74
CA HIS A 375 2.59 -25.95 4.10
C HIS A 375 1.41 -25.52 4.97
N LEU A 376 0.92 -24.28 4.79
CA LEU A 376 -0.24 -23.78 5.52
C LEU A 376 -1.52 -24.55 5.18
N HIS A 377 -1.70 -24.91 3.91
CA HIS A 377 -2.93 -25.52 3.41
C HIS A 377 -2.81 -27.02 3.13
N ASN A 378 -1.66 -27.63 3.39
CA ASN A 378 -1.47 -29.07 3.29
C ASN A 378 -1.99 -29.76 4.56
N ASN A 379 -3.31 -29.93 4.64
CA ASN A 379 -3.96 -30.67 5.73
C ASN A 379 -4.57 -31.98 5.20
N PRO A 380 -3.93 -33.14 5.44
CA PRO A 380 -4.41 -34.43 4.92
C PRO A 380 -5.71 -34.92 5.56
N GLU A 381 -6.10 -34.40 6.73
CA GLU A 381 -7.34 -34.78 7.40
C GLU A 381 -8.57 -34.04 6.85
N GLU A 382 -8.36 -32.84 6.30
CA GLU A 382 -9.43 -31.94 5.82
C GLU A 382 -9.55 -31.91 4.29
N ASP A 383 -8.51 -32.34 3.56
CA ASP A 383 -8.50 -32.30 2.10
C ASP A 383 -8.35 -33.71 1.46
N PRO A 384 -9.39 -34.25 0.79
CA PRO A 384 -9.29 -35.46 -0.02
C PRO A 384 -8.28 -35.34 -1.18
N PHE A 385 -7.80 -34.14 -1.49
CA PHE A 385 -6.83 -33.84 -2.53
C PHE A 385 -5.42 -33.49 -1.98
N SER A 386 -5.19 -33.63 -0.67
CA SER A 386 -3.91 -33.36 0.01
C SER A 386 -2.70 -34.06 -0.63
N ALA A 387 -2.89 -35.27 -1.17
CA ALA A 387 -1.87 -36.02 -1.90
C ALA A 387 -1.24 -35.22 -3.07
N ASN A 388 -1.99 -34.27 -3.66
CA ASN A 388 -1.49 -33.46 -4.77
C ASN A 388 -0.66 -32.25 -4.30
N LEU A 389 -0.99 -31.62 -3.17
CA LEU A 389 -0.13 -30.58 -2.60
C LEU A 389 1.16 -31.18 -2.05
N GLU A 390 1.08 -32.36 -1.43
CA GLU A 390 2.25 -33.11 -0.97
C GLU A 390 3.19 -33.43 -2.14
N ASN A 391 2.68 -33.79 -3.32
CA ASN A 391 3.49 -33.99 -4.52
C ASN A 391 4.24 -32.71 -4.93
N ILE A 392 3.59 -31.53 -4.86
CA ILE A 392 4.25 -30.25 -5.20
C ILE A 392 5.32 -29.90 -4.16
N ILE A 393 5.02 -30.08 -2.86
CA ILE A 393 6.00 -29.91 -1.78
C ILE A 393 7.19 -30.83 -1.98
N HIS A 394 6.95 -32.11 -2.29
CA HIS A 394 7.99 -33.10 -2.53
C HIS A 394 8.89 -32.72 -3.71
N LEU A 395 8.30 -32.28 -4.84
CA LEU A 395 9.05 -31.80 -6.01
C LEU A 395 9.99 -30.64 -5.64
N ARG A 396 9.51 -29.67 -4.85
CA ARG A 396 10.27 -28.47 -4.48
C ARG A 396 11.36 -28.76 -3.44
N GLU A 397 11.01 -29.45 -2.36
CA GLU A 397 11.91 -29.63 -1.22
C GLU A 397 12.84 -30.84 -1.35
N ARG A 398 12.37 -31.96 -1.91
CA ARG A 398 13.14 -33.22 -1.95
C ARG A 398 13.87 -33.44 -3.26
N LEU A 399 13.27 -33.02 -4.37
CA LEU A 399 13.84 -33.22 -5.71
C LEU A 399 14.60 -31.98 -6.22
N GLY A 400 14.62 -30.89 -5.45
CA GLY A 400 15.40 -29.69 -5.78
C GLY A 400 14.82 -28.84 -6.91
N TYR A 401 13.54 -29.04 -7.28
CA TYR A 401 12.85 -28.21 -8.27
C TYR A 401 12.23 -26.94 -7.66
N ASP A 402 12.95 -26.29 -6.73
CA ASP A 402 12.56 -25.00 -6.19
C ASP A 402 13.01 -23.88 -7.15
N ASN A 403 12.04 -23.30 -7.85
CA ASN A 403 12.21 -22.14 -8.72
C ASN A 403 12.20 -20.80 -7.95
N GLY A 404 12.15 -20.85 -6.62
CA GLY A 404 12.08 -19.69 -5.75
C GLY A 404 10.82 -18.87 -6.01
N GLU A 405 9.67 -19.53 -6.15
CA GLU A 405 8.40 -18.92 -6.53
C GLU A 405 7.68 -18.21 -5.37
N TYR A 406 7.12 -17.06 -5.69
CA TYR A 406 6.35 -16.20 -4.79
C TYR A 406 5.03 -15.86 -5.48
N LEU A 407 3.98 -15.71 -4.69
CA LEU A 407 2.63 -15.42 -5.17
C LEU A 407 2.20 -14.04 -4.69
N THR A 408 1.42 -13.36 -5.53
CA THR A 408 0.59 -12.20 -5.17
C THR A 408 -0.88 -12.53 -5.41
N GLN A 409 -1.77 -11.75 -4.80
CA GLN A 409 -3.22 -11.92 -5.00
C GLN A 409 -3.84 -10.70 -5.66
N GLY A 410 -4.89 -10.91 -6.44
CA GLY A 410 -5.68 -9.88 -7.08
C GLY A 410 -4.88 -9.01 -8.05
N ILE A 411 -4.78 -7.72 -7.73
CA ILE A 411 -4.04 -6.71 -8.50
C ILE A 411 -2.81 -6.17 -7.76
N VAL A 412 -1.72 -6.00 -8.52
CA VAL A 412 -0.46 -5.41 -8.08
C VAL A 412 -0.15 -4.23 -8.98
N HIS A 413 -0.03 -3.05 -8.39
CA HIS A 413 0.26 -1.81 -9.12
C HIS A 413 1.76 -1.54 -9.16
N LEU A 414 2.29 -1.31 -10.35
CA LEU A 414 3.73 -1.32 -10.65
C LEU A 414 4.38 0.07 -10.74
N GLU A 415 3.59 1.13 -10.84
CA GLU A 415 4.07 2.49 -11.07
C GLU A 415 5.13 2.91 -10.03
N GLY A 416 6.29 3.39 -10.49
CA GLY A 416 7.41 3.81 -9.63
C GLY A 416 8.11 2.67 -8.86
N ARG A 417 7.67 1.41 -9.06
CA ARG A 417 8.06 0.25 -8.24
C ARG A 417 8.58 -0.95 -9.01
N SER A 418 8.56 -0.87 -10.35
CA SER A 418 9.03 -1.94 -11.24
C SER A 418 9.89 -1.40 -12.38
N CYS A 419 10.59 -2.31 -13.05
CA CYS A 419 11.08 -2.11 -14.40
C CYS A 419 10.58 -3.24 -15.29
N ILE A 420 10.25 -2.92 -16.54
CA ILE A 420 9.79 -3.89 -17.54
C ILE A 420 10.64 -3.73 -18.79
N PHE A 421 11.14 -4.84 -19.29
CA PHE A 421 11.88 -4.93 -20.55
C PHE A 421 11.47 -6.21 -21.29
N SER A 422 11.78 -6.31 -22.55
CA SER A 422 11.54 -7.49 -23.38
C SER A 422 12.71 -8.47 -23.36
N LEU A 423 12.49 -9.70 -23.77
CA LEU A 423 13.57 -10.66 -24.01
C LEU A 423 14.51 -10.14 -25.11
N LYS A 424 13.98 -9.41 -26.10
CA LYS A 424 14.79 -8.72 -27.11
C LYS A 424 15.78 -7.74 -26.47
N ASP A 425 15.33 -6.92 -25.51
CA ASP A 425 16.20 -5.94 -24.86
C ASP A 425 17.37 -6.62 -24.13
N LEU A 426 17.15 -7.80 -23.54
CA LEU A 426 18.23 -8.58 -22.91
C LEU A 426 19.21 -9.15 -23.94
N VAL A 427 18.70 -9.70 -25.05
CA VAL A 427 19.54 -10.24 -26.13
C VAL A 427 20.39 -9.13 -26.75
N ASP A 428 19.78 -7.97 -27.03
CA ASP A 428 20.49 -6.81 -27.57
C ASP A 428 21.55 -6.27 -26.58
N ALA A 429 21.35 -6.49 -25.27
CA ALA A 429 22.32 -6.17 -24.21
C ALA A 429 23.40 -7.24 -24.00
N GLY A 430 23.39 -8.35 -24.74
CA GLY A 430 24.43 -9.37 -24.73
C GLY A 430 24.14 -10.63 -23.90
N LEU A 431 22.87 -10.91 -23.61
CA LEU A 431 22.43 -12.26 -23.22
C LEU A 431 22.56 -13.22 -24.42
#